data_AF-A0A218PY26-F1
#
_entry.id   AF-A0A218PY26-F1
#
_cell.length_a   1.000
_cell.length_b   1.000
_cell.length_c   1.000
_cell.angle_alpha   90.00
_cell.angle_beta   90.00
_cell.angle_gamma   90.00
#
_symmetry.space_group_name_H-M   'P 1'
#
loop_
_entity.id
_entity.type
_entity.pdbx_description
1 polymer ?
#
loop_
_entity_poly.entity_id
_entity_poly.type
_entity_poly.pdbx_seq_one_letter_code
_entity_poly.pdbx_strand_id
1 'polypeptide(L)'
;MRRIDAIGIGLGVFIAGGLGYVGLQLVGLDGQQAGIWSQVLLVSGLLGWLASYIFRAVGNKMTYHEQREQYEQAFLQKRLDELSPEELAKIQAEIAQEEQSQV
;
A
#
# COMPACT_ATOMS: atom_id res chain seq x y z
N MET A 1 -1.67 -13.92 9.88
CA MET A 1 -1.97 -15.17 9.13
C MET A 1 -1.66 -16.37 10.01
N ARG A 2 -2.59 -17.31 10.08
CA ARG A 2 -2.39 -18.63 10.71
C ARG A 2 -1.69 -19.54 9.69
N ARG A 3 -1.04 -20.61 10.18
CA ARG A 3 -0.34 -21.59 9.31
C ARG A 3 -1.27 -22.21 8.27
N ILE A 4 -2.52 -22.47 8.65
CA ILE A 4 -3.54 -23.05 7.76
C ILE A 4 -3.92 -22.10 6.61
N ASP A 5 -3.91 -20.79 6.85
CA ASP A 5 -4.22 -19.79 5.83
C ASP A 5 -3.15 -19.82 4.73
N ALA A 6 -1.87 -19.93 5.12
CA ALA A 6 -0.76 -20.01 4.19
C ALA A 6 -0.82 -21.28 3.33
N ILE A 7 -1.18 -22.42 3.94
CA ILE A 7 -1.38 -23.69 3.22
C ILE A 7 -2.55 -23.57 2.24
N GLY A 8 -3.66 -22.97 2.67
CA GLY A 8 -4.84 -22.75 1.83
C GLY A 8 -4.54 -21.87 0.62
N ILE A 9 -3.81 -20.78 0.81
CA ILE A 9 -3.38 -19.90 -0.29
C ILE A 9 -2.45 -20.66 -1.25
N GLY A 10 -1.46 -21.39 -0.71
CA GLY A 10 -0.53 -22.18 -1.53
C GLY A 10 -1.25 -23.21 -2.40
N LEU A 11 -2.18 -23.97 -1.81
CA LEU A 11 -3.01 -24.94 -2.55
C LEU A 11 -3.91 -24.26 -3.57
N GLY A 12 -4.53 -23.13 -3.22
CA GLY A 12 -5.37 -22.36 -4.14
C GLY A 12 -4.61 -21.88 -5.37
N VAL A 13 -3.42 -21.32 -5.18
CA VAL A 13 -2.55 -20.88 -6.28
C VAL A 13 -2.09 -22.07 -7.13
N PHE A 14 -1.74 -23.20 -6.51
CA PHE A 14 -1.35 -24.42 -7.23
C PHE A 14 -2.49 -24.95 -8.11
N ILE A 15 -3.70 -25.07 -7.57
CA ILE A 15 -4.88 -25.54 -8.31
C ILE A 15 -5.21 -24.56 -9.44
N ALA A 16 -5.20 -23.25 -9.17
CA ALA A 16 -5.45 -22.24 -10.19
C ALA A 16 -4.42 -22.29 -11.33
N GLY A 17 -3.13 -22.49 -11.00
CA GLY A 17 -2.07 -22.67 -12.00
C GLY A 17 -2.28 -23.93 -12.84
N GLY A 18 -2.63 -25.05 -12.22
CA GLY A 18 -2.95 -26.30 -12.93
C GLY A 18 -4.16 -26.16 -13.85
N LEU A 19 -5.21 -25.48 -13.40
CA LEU A 19 -6.38 -25.17 -14.24
C LEU A 19 -6.03 -24.25 -15.40
N GLY A 20 -5.16 -23.24 -15.17
CA GLY A 20 -4.64 -22.39 -16.24
C GLY A 20 -3.87 -23.18 -17.30
N TYR A 21 -2.99 -24.09 -16.87
CA TYR A 21 -2.25 -24.98 -17.75
C TYR A 21 -3.18 -25.86 -18.59
N VAL A 22 -4.14 -26.55 -17.96
CA VAL A 22 -5.11 -27.39 -18.67
C VAL A 22 -5.96 -26.53 -19.63
N GLY A 23 -6.40 -25.35 -19.20
CA GLY A 23 -7.14 -24.41 -20.04
C GLY A 23 -6.37 -24.01 -21.30
N LEU A 24 -5.06 -23.75 -21.18
CA LEU A 24 -4.19 -23.47 -22.32
C LEU A 24 -4.06 -24.67 -23.26
N GLN A 25 -3.99 -25.90 -22.73
CA GLN A 25 -3.99 -27.10 -23.57
C GLN A 25 -5.31 -27.30 -24.30
N LEU A 26 -6.45 -26.99 -23.67
CA LEU A 26 -7.77 -27.11 -24.28
C LEU A 26 -7.97 -26.15 -25.47
N VAL A 27 -7.26 -25.02 -25.50
CA VAL A 27 -7.26 -24.09 -26.64
C VAL A 27 -6.21 -24.42 -27.70
N GLY A 28 -5.52 -25.56 -27.57
CA GLY A 28 -4.65 -26.13 -28.60
C GLY A 28 -3.15 -25.91 -28.40
N LEU A 29 -2.71 -25.38 -27.25
CA LEU A 29 -1.27 -25.30 -26.96
C LEU A 29 -0.74 -26.70 -26.60
N ASP A 30 0.46 -27.02 -27.11
CA ASP A 30 1.18 -28.19 -26.64
C ASP A 30 1.60 -28.03 -25.17
N GLY A 31 2.00 -29.14 -24.53
CA GLY A 31 2.36 -29.12 -23.11
C GLY A 31 3.55 -28.21 -22.77
N GLN A 32 4.50 -28.03 -23.69
CA GLN A 32 5.66 -27.17 -23.43
C GLN A 32 5.24 -25.69 -23.45
N GLN A 33 4.50 -25.28 -24.48
CA GLN A 33 3.99 -23.92 -24.61
C GLN A 33 2.99 -23.58 -23.50
N ALA A 34 2.07 -24.49 -23.19
CA ALA A 34 1.14 -24.30 -22.08
C ALA A 34 1.88 -24.12 -20.74
N GLY A 35 2.96 -24.86 -20.52
CA GLY A 35 3.83 -24.71 -19.35
C GLY A 35 4.51 -23.33 -19.29
N ILE A 36 5.10 -22.88 -20.40
CA ILE A 36 5.75 -21.57 -20.49
C ILE A 36 4.74 -20.45 -20.20
N TRP A 37 3.59 -20.45 -20.88
CA TRP A 37 2.59 -19.40 -20.71
C TRP A 37 1.95 -19.39 -19.32
N SER A 38 1.73 -20.56 -18.72
CA SER A 38 1.27 -20.65 -17.32
C SER A 38 2.27 -19.99 -16.36
N GLN A 39 3.57 -20.22 -16.57
CA GLN A 39 4.62 -19.62 -15.76
C GLN A 39 4.73 -18.10 -15.98
N VAL A 40 4.62 -17.64 -17.23
CA VAL A 40 4.58 -16.20 -17.56
C VAL A 40 3.42 -15.53 -16.82
N LEU A 41 2.22 -16.10 -16.88
CA LEU A 41 1.05 -15.57 -16.18
C LEU A 41 1.28 -15.48 -14.66
N LEU A 42 1.83 -16.54 -14.04
CA LEU A 42 2.13 -16.54 -12.61
C LEU A 42 3.15 -15.46 -12.24
N VAL A 43 4.27 -15.39 -12.97
CA VAL A 43 5.33 -14.41 -12.70
C VAL A 43 4.85 -12.98 -12.93
N SER A 44 4.10 -12.72 -14.01
CA SER A 44 3.50 -11.41 -14.26
C SER A 44 2.52 -11.01 -13.16
N GLY A 45 1.71 -11.95 -12.67
CA GLY A 45 0.83 -11.72 -11.52
C GLY A 45 1.60 -11.35 -10.25
N LEU A 46 2.68 -12.07 -9.95
CA LEU A 46 3.57 -11.76 -8.82
C LEU A 46 4.24 -10.40 -8.96
N LEU A 47 4.73 -10.07 -10.15
CA LEU A 47 5.31 -8.75 -10.44
C LEU A 47 4.28 -7.64 -10.28
N GLY A 48 3.06 -7.84 -10.76
CA GLY A 48 1.95 -6.88 -10.57
C GLY A 48 1.60 -6.71 -9.10
N TRP A 49 1.54 -7.80 -8.34
CA TRP A 49 1.30 -7.75 -6.90
C TRP A 49 2.42 -7.00 -6.16
N LEU A 50 3.68 -7.28 -6.49
CA LEU A 50 4.83 -6.58 -5.93
C LEU A 50 4.84 -5.10 -6.29
N ALA A 51 4.57 -4.76 -7.55
CA ALA A 51 4.45 -3.37 -7.99
C ALA A 51 3.37 -2.64 -7.20
N SER A 52 2.21 -3.27 -6.96
CA SER A 52 1.14 -2.70 -6.14
C SER A 52 1.58 -2.38 -4.70
N TYR A 53 2.48 -3.20 -4.14
CA TYR A 53 3.06 -2.92 -2.83
C TYR A 53 3.98 -1.70 -2.89
N ILE A 54 4.87 -1.65 -3.88
CA ILE A 54 5.81 -0.53 -4.06
C ILE A 54 5.04 0.79 -4.23
N PHE A 55 4.00 0.83 -5.08
CA PHE A 55 3.19 2.04 -5.27
C PHE A 55 2.53 2.53 -3.98
N ARG A 56 2.02 1.62 -3.14
CA ARG A 56 1.45 1.99 -1.84
C ARG A 56 2.50 2.50 -0.87
N ALA A 57 3.66 1.85 -0.83
CA ALA A 57 4.76 2.23 0.04
C ALA A 57 5.32 3.61 -0.33
N VAL A 58 5.63 3.85 -1.61
CA VAL A 58 6.14 5.14 -2.11
C VAL A 58 5.08 6.24 -1.97
N GLY A 59 3.81 5.92 -2.21
CA GLY A 59 2.71 6.87 -2.04
C GLY A 59 2.32 7.16 -0.59
N ASN A 60 3.05 6.63 0.41
CA ASN A 60 2.71 6.71 1.83
C ASN A 60 1.28 6.23 2.16
N LYS A 61 0.68 5.38 1.32
CA LYS A 61 -0.66 4.80 1.53
C LYS A 61 -0.57 3.49 2.30
N MET A 62 0.10 3.56 3.44
CA MET A 62 0.22 2.44 4.37
C MET A 62 -0.40 2.85 5.69
N THR A 63 -0.99 1.89 6.39
CA THR A 63 -1.68 2.11 7.67
C THR A 63 -0.84 2.88 8.68
N TYR A 64 0.48 2.66 8.72
CA TYR A 64 1.37 3.42 9.62
C TYR A 64 1.39 4.92 9.30
N HIS A 65 1.40 5.31 8.03
CA HIS A 65 1.39 6.72 7.65
C HIS A 65 0.08 7.39 8.05
N GLU A 66 -1.05 6.74 7.79
CA GLU A 66 -2.37 7.24 8.21
C GLU A 66 -2.46 7.39 9.73
N GLN A 67 -2.01 6.37 10.47
CA GLN A 67 -1.99 6.42 11.94
C GLN A 67 -1.10 7.55 12.48
N ARG A 68 0.08 7.74 11.88
CA ARG A 68 1.00 8.80 12.27
C ARG A 68 0.38 10.17 12.01
N GLU A 69 -0.16 10.39 10.82
CA GLU A 69 -0.79 11.66 10.44
C GLU A 69 -1.97 11.99 11.37
N GLN A 70 -2.85 11.01 11.63
CA GLN A 70 -3.97 11.18 12.56
C GLN A 70 -3.50 11.51 13.98
N TYR A 71 -2.47 10.83 14.47
CA TYR A 71 -1.89 11.11 15.79
C TYR A 71 -1.30 12.52 15.85
N GLU A 72 -0.53 12.91 14.85
CA GLU A 72 0.13 14.21 14.77
C GLU A 72 -0.90 15.35 14.76
N GLN A 73 -1.93 15.24 13.92
CA GLN A 73 -3.04 16.21 13.87
C GLN A 73 -3.78 16.30 15.21
N ALA A 74 -4.16 15.16 15.80
CA ALA A 74 -4.88 15.15 17.08
C ALA A 74 -4.03 15.70 18.22
N PHE A 75 -2.74 15.39 18.24
CA PHE A 75 -1.80 15.91 19.22
C PHE A 75 -1.67 17.43 19.10
N LEU A 76 -1.38 17.95 17.91
CA LEU A 76 -1.22 19.39 17.68
C LEU A 76 -2.50 20.16 17.99
N GLN A 77 -3.67 19.65 17.59
CA GLN A 77 -4.96 20.26 17.92
C GLN A 77 -5.14 20.39 19.43
N LYS A 78 -4.87 19.31 20.18
CA LYS A 78 -4.96 19.36 21.64
C LYS A 78 -4.02 20.39 22.25
N ARG A 79 -2.80 20.53 21.71
CA ARG A 79 -1.85 21.55 22.18
C ARG A 79 -2.35 22.95 21.89
N LEU A 80 -2.99 23.20 20.74
CA LEU A 80 -3.60 24.48 20.42
C LEU A 80 -4.78 24.80 21.35
N ASP A 81 -5.62 23.82 21.65
CA ASP A 81 -6.78 23.98 22.54
C ASP A 81 -6.37 24.26 24.00
N GLU A 82 -5.17 23.83 24.40
CA GLU A 82 -4.59 24.07 25.73
C GLU A 82 -3.93 25.45 25.87
N LEU A 83 -3.68 26.18 24.78
CA LEU A 83 -3.02 27.49 24.82
C LEU A 83 -3.97 28.60 25.29
N SER A 84 -3.42 29.55 26.05
CA SER A 84 -4.16 30.76 26.40
C SER A 84 -4.36 31.67 25.18
N PRO A 85 -5.38 32.56 25.19
CA PRO A 85 -5.61 33.51 24.11
C PRO A 85 -4.41 34.42 23.83
N GLU A 86 -3.62 34.76 24.85
CA GLU A 86 -2.42 35.59 24.71
C GLU A 86 -1.29 34.84 23.99
N GLU A 87 -1.07 33.57 24.32
CA GLU A 87 -0.09 32.72 23.64
C GLU A 87 -0.48 32.46 22.18
N LEU A 88 -1.77 32.21 21.92
CA LEU A 88 -2.29 32.06 20.56
C LEU A 88 -2.11 33.35 19.73
N ALA A 89 -2.38 34.53 20.31
CA ALA A 89 -2.18 35.81 19.66
C ALA A 89 -0.69 36.06 19.34
N LYS A 90 0.21 35.66 20.25
CA LYS A 90 1.65 35.75 20.03
C LYS A 90 2.11 34.87 18.87
N ILE A 91 1.68 33.60 18.82
CA ILE A 91 2.02 32.68 17.72
C ILE A 91 1.48 33.21 16.38
N GLN A 92 0.26 33.75 16.35
CA GLN A 92 -0.29 34.37 15.13
C GLN A 92 0.53 35.58 14.66
N ALA A 93 1.01 36.40 15.59
CA ALA A 93 1.88 37.53 15.26
C ALA A 93 3.25 37.07 14.70
N GLU A 94 3.84 36.01 15.28
CA GLU A 94 5.10 35.42 14.80
C GLU A 94 4.95 34.86 13.36
N ILE A 95 3.86 34.15 13.06
CA ILE A 95 3.57 33.63 11.70
C ILE A 95 3.43 34.77 10.69
N ALA A 96 2.67 35.81 11.02
CA ALA A 96 2.48 36.96 10.13
C ALA A 96 3.80 37.69 9.84
N GLN A 97 4.72 37.72 10.81
CA GLN A 97 6.04 38.31 10.63
C GLN A 97 6.95 37.44 9.75
N GLU A 98 6.91 36.11 9.90
CA GLU A 98 7.65 35.19 9.02
C GLU A 98 7.16 35.25 7.57
N GLU A 99 5.84 35.27 7.35
CA GLU A 99 5.25 35.41 6.01
C GLU A 99 5.69 36.70 5.33
N GLN A 100 5.74 37.83 6.06
CA GLN A 100 6.23 39.11 5.53
C GLN A 100 7.74 39.12 5.25
N SER A 101 8.51 38.26 5.94
CA SER A 101 9.97 38.19 5.80
C SER A 101 10.44 37.25 4.68
N GLN A 102 9.57 36.38 4.19
CA GLN A 102 9.84 35.45 3.07
C GLN A 102 9.46 36.02 1.69
N VAL A 103 8.98 37.27 1.61
CA VAL A 103 8.74 38.03 0.36
C VAL A 103 9.93 38.94 0.07
#